data_AF-A0A7J7PFJ8-F1
#
_entry.id   AF-A0A7J7PFJ8-F1
#
_cell.length_a   1.000
_cell.length_b   1.000
_cell.length_c   1.000
_cell.angle_alpha   90.00
_cell.angle_beta   90.00
_cell.angle_gamma   90.00
#
_symmetry.space_group_name_H-M   'P 1'
#
loop_
_entity.id
_entity.type
_entity.pdbx_description
1 polymer ?
#
loop_
_entity_poly.entity_id
_entity_poly.type
_entity_poly.pdbx_seq_one_letter_code
_entity_poly.pdbx_strand_id
1 'polypeptide(L)'
;MAETWDPKTRQTELQALITYIQMNKDSDTDWFTIQPEDGGKAWKGKCWYVHNFIKYEFDFRFDVPATYPAVAPEIELPELEGKTAKMYRGGKICLTIHFKPLWAKNSPHFGFAHALCLGLAPWLAAEVPYMVEAGVIQPRV
;
A
#
# COMPACT_ATOMS: atom_id res chain seq x y z
N MET A 1 -20.12 -20.14 8.95
CA MET A 1 -18.75 -20.48 9.36
C MET A 1 -17.84 -19.46 8.73
N ALA A 2 -17.36 -18.48 9.49
CA ALA A 2 -16.41 -17.50 8.95
C ALA A 2 -15.09 -18.22 8.72
N GLU A 3 -14.72 -18.41 7.46
CA GLU A 3 -13.47 -19.05 7.07
C GLU A 3 -12.31 -18.22 7.65
N THR A 4 -11.66 -18.77 8.68
CA THR A 4 -10.55 -18.14 9.39
C THR A 4 -9.34 -18.15 8.46
N TRP A 5 -8.78 -16.98 8.16
CA TRP A 5 -7.59 -16.87 7.33
C TRP A 5 -6.46 -17.74 7.89
N ASP A 6 -5.85 -18.58 7.05
CA ASP A 6 -4.81 -19.54 7.42
C ASP A 6 -3.74 -18.92 8.32
N PRO A 7 -3.58 -19.42 9.57
CA PRO A 7 -2.63 -18.87 10.54
C PRO A 7 -1.19 -18.83 10.01
N LYS A 8 -0.79 -19.79 9.17
CA LYS A 8 0.57 -19.85 8.63
C LYS A 8 0.82 -18.72 7.64
N THR A 9 -0.10 -18.52 6.70
CA THR A 9 -0.03 -17.40 5.74
C THR A 9 0.03 -16.05 6.46
N ARG A 10 -0.82 -15.86 7.49
CA ARG A 10 -0.79 -14.63 8.30
C ARG A 10 0.56 -14.40 8.98
N GLN A 11 1.15 -15.44 9.56
CA GLN A 11 2.45 -15.34 10.23
C GLN A 11 3.56 -14.93 9.25
N THR A 12 3.56 -15.51 8.04
CA THR A 12 4.53 -15.17 6.99
C THR A 12 4.39 -13.71 6.55
N GLU A 13 3.16 -13.22 6.34
CA GLU A 13 2.92 -11.81 5.98
C GLU A 13 3.38 -10.84 7.07
N LEU A 14 3.06 -11.13 8.34
CA LEU A 14 3.49 -10.32 9.46
C LEU A 14 5.02 -10.28 9.57
N GLN A 15 5.68 -11.43 9.42
CA GLN A 15 7.14 -11.49 9.47
C GLN A 15 7.76 -10.67 8.32
N ALA A 16 7.24 -10.81 7.10
CA ALA A 16 7.73 -10.04 5.95
C ALA A 16 7.54 -8.52 6.13
N LEU A 17 6.38 -8.09 6.65
CA LEU A 17 6.11 -6.68 6.95
C LEU A 17 7.03 -6.15 8.05
N ILE A 18 7.22 -6.89 9.14
CA ILE A 18 8.12 -6.49 10.23
C ILE A 18 9.55 -6.35 9.73
N THR A 19 10.05 -7.34 8.97
CA THR A 19 11.40 -7.27 8.39
C THR A 19 11.54 -6.07 7.47
N TYR A 20 10.54 -5.79 6.62
CA TYR A 20 10.59 -4.65 5.71
C TYR A 20 10.58 -3.30 6.46
N ILE A 21 9.73 -3.15 7.48
CA ILE A 21 9.69 -1.95 8.32
C ILE A 21 11.03 -1.76 9.05
N GLN A 22 11.62 -2.84 9.58
CA GLN A 22 12.91 -2.77 10.25
C GLN A 22 14.00 -2.31 9.27
N MET A 23 14.06 -2.88 8.07
CA MET A 23 15.02 -2.47 7.03
C MET A 23 14.86 -0.99 6.65
N ASN A 24 13.62 -0.51 6.54
CA ASN A 24 13.35 0.90 6.24
C ASN A 24 13.84 1.81 7.37
N LYS A 25 13.59 1.45 8.64
CA LYS A 25 14.06 2.21 9.81
C LYS A 25 15.59 2.24 9.91
N ASP A 26 16.24 1.10 9.69
CA ASP A 26 17.70 0.99 9.73
C ASP A 26 18.36 1.81 8.61
N SER A 27 17.62 2.06 7.51
CA SER A 27 18.07 2.86 6.37
C SER A 27 17.55 4.31 6.38
N ASP A 28 16.87 4.74 7.44
CA ASP A 28 16.23 6.07 7.56
C ASP A 28 15.27 6.41 6.39
N THR A 29 14.54 5.40 5.91
CA THR A 29 13.57 5.49 4.80
C THR A 29 12.18 5.03 5.22
N ASP A 30 11.83 5.19 6.50
CA ASP A 30 10.51 4.82 7.01
C ASP A 30 9.42 5.67 6.36
N TRP A 31 8.42 5.00 5.78
CA TRP A 31 7.39 5.63 4.94
C TRP A 31 5.97 5.14 5.20
N PHE A 32 5.77 4.13 6.04
CA PHE A 32 4.42 3.65 6.36
C PHE A 32 4.32 2.90 7.69
N THR A 33 3.09 2.82 8.20
CA THR A 33 2.66 1.94 9.29
C THR A 33 1.43 1.17 8.83
N ILE A 34 1.27 -0.06 9.30
CA ILE A 34 0.16 -0.92 8.90
C ILE A 34 -0.28 -1.79 10.08
N GLN A 35 -1.59 -2.02 10.19
CA GLN A 35 -2.21 -2.85 11.22
C GLN A 35 -3.32 -3.71 10.60
N PRO A 36 -3.46 -4.98 11.02
CA PRO A 36 -4.55 -5.84 10.58
C PRO A 36 -5.87 -5.43 11.24
N GLU A 37 -6.96 -5.56 10.50
CA GLU A 37 -8.36 -5.46 10.92
C GLU A 37 -9.13 -6.72 10.52
N ASP A 38 -10.34 -6.90 11.06
CA ASP A 38 -11.23 -8.02 10.74
C ASP A 38 -10.54 -9.40 10.76
N GLY A 39 -9.73 -9.64 11.79
CA GLY A 39 -8.96 -10.89 11.92
C GLY A 39 -7.89 -11.11 10.82
N GLY A 40 -7.47 -10.03 10.14
CA GLY A 40 -6.47 -10.01 9.08
C GLY A 40 -7.01 -10.05 7.65
N LYS A 41 -8.34 -9.97 7.49
CA LYS A 41 -9.00 -9.88 6.16
C LYS A 41 -9.02 -8.47 5.59
N ALA A 42 -8.89 -7.46 6.45
CA ALA A 42 -8.72 -6.08 6.08
C ALA A 42 -7.45 -5.54 6.73
N TRP A 43 -6.83 -4.55 6.12
CA TRP A 43 -5.63 -3.89 6.64
C TRP A 43 -5.78 -2.40 6.47
N LYS A 44 -5.40 -1.65 7.51
CA LYS A 44 -5.37 -0.19 7.49
C LYS A 44 -4.01 0.30 7.94
N GLY A 45 -3.64 1.47 7.46
CA GLY A 45 -2.36 2.05 7.77
C GLY A 45 -2.28 3.52 7.43
N LYS A 46 -1.12 4.08 7.74
CA LYS A 46 -0.74 5.43 7.34
C LYS A 46 0.52 5.32 6.51
N CYS A 47 0.54 5.95 5.35
CA CYS A 47 1.74 6.10 4.53
C CYS A 47 2.07 7.58 4.41
N TRP A 48 3.34 7.90 4.24
CA TRP A 48 3.76 9.27 4.02
C TRP A 48 4.83 9.38 2.94
N TYR A 49 4.92 10.56 2.34
CA TYR A 49 5.90 10.89 1.33
C TYR A 49 6.47 12.28 1.62
N VAL A 50 7.80 12.40 1.55
CA VAL A 50 8.50 13.67 1.75
C VAL A 50 8.78 14.30 0.39
N HIS A 51 8.23 15.49 0.18
CA HIS A 51 8.46 16.28 -1.03
C HIS A 51 8.80 17.71 -0.63
N ASN A 52 9.92 18.25 -1.13
CA ASN A 52 10.44 19.57 -0.77
C ASN A 52 10.55 19.80 0.75
N PHE A 53 11.11 18.83 1.48
CA PHE A 53 11.26 18.84 2.94
C PHE A 53 9.94 18.89 3.74
N ILE A 54 8.80 18.69 3.08
CA ILE A 54 7.48 18.64 3.70
C ILE A 54 6.97 17.19 3.67
N LYS A 55 6.54 16.68 4.81
CA LYS A 55 5.92 15.37 4.95
C LYS A 55 4.43 15.46 4.61
N TYR A 56 3.98 14.67 3.65
CA TYR A 56 2.57 14.45 3.31
C TYR A 56 2.15 13.09 3.82
N GLU A 57 1.11 13.02 4.64
CA GLU A 57 0.63 11.77 5.26
C GLU A 57 -0.79 11.45 4.78
N PHE A 58 -1.03 10.19 4.45
CA PHE A 58 -2.31 9.68 3.95
C PHE A 58 -2.70 8.40 4.67
N ASP A 59 -4.00 8.27 4.93
CA ASP A 59 -4.58 7.03 5.42
C ASP A 59 -4.83 6.08 4.23
N PHE A 60 -4.32 4.85 4.33
CA PHE A 60 -4.52 3.82 3.32
C PHE A 60 -5.18 2.57 3.92
N ARG A 61 -5.87 1.82 3.07
CA ARG A 61 -6.45 0.53 3.44
C ARG A 61 -6.50 -0.42 2.26
N PHE A 62 -6.64 -1.72 2.54
CA PHE A 62 -6.97 -2.71 1.53
C PHE A 62 -7.63 -3.93 2.16
N ASP A 63 -8.47 -4.59 1.38
CA ASP A 63 -9.03 -5.90 1.71
C ASP A 63 -8.20 -7.00 1.05
N VAL A 64 -8.08 -8.13 1.74
CA VAL A 64 -7.41 -9.32 1.21
C VAL A 64 -8.38 -10.03 0.26
N PRO A 65 -8.06 -10.14 -1.04
CA PRO A 65 -8.96 -10.80 -1.99
C PRO A 65 -9.09 -12.28 -1.68
N ALA A 66 -10.26 -12.87 -1.96
CA ALA A 66 -10.48 -14.31 -1.76
C ALA A 66 -9.51 -15.20 -2.57
N THR A 67 -8.97 -14.68 -3.67
CA THR A 67 -7.98 -15.34 -4.53
C THR A 67 -6.54 -14.99 -4.16
N TYR A 68 -6.29 -14.38 -3.00
CA TYR A 68 -4.93 -14.12 -2.51
C TYR A 68 -4.18 -15.43 -2.26
N PRO A 69 -2.87 -15.55 -2.62
CA PRO A 69 -1.97 -14.55 -3.21
C PRO A 69 -1.91 -14.53 -4.74
N ALA A 70 -2.80 -15.24 -5.45
CA ALA A 70 -2.81 -15.24 -6.92
C ALA A 70 -3.10 -13.84 -7.50
N VAL A 71 -3.92 -13.06 -6.79
CA VAL A 71 -4.22 -11.67 -7.12
C VAL A 71 -3.74 -10.76 -5.98
N ALA A 72 -3.06 -9.67 -6.32
CA ALA A 72 -2.62 -8.66 -5.38
C ALA A 72 -3.82 -7.93 -4.74
N PRO A 73 -3.71 -7.48 -3.48
CA PRO A 73 -4.71 -6.61 -2.88
C PRO A 73 -4.78 -5.25 -3.61
N GLU A 74 -5.98 -4.67 -3.68
CA GLU A 74 -6.19 -3.34 -4.24
C GLU A 74 -6.04 -2.29 -3.13
N ILE A 75 -5.04 -1.43 -3.25
CA ILE A 75 -4.73 -0.42 -2.23
C ILE A 75 -5.59 0.82 -2.46
N GLU A 76 -6.23 1.29 -1.39
CA GLU A 76 -7.11 2.44 -1.37
C GLU A 76 -6.49 3.59 -0.59
N LEU A 77 -6.56 4.79 -1.16
CA LEU A 77 -6.23 6.08 -0.54
C LEU A 77 -7.46 7.00 -0.64
N PRO A 78 -8.44 6.87 0.27
CA PRO A 78 -9.72 7.59 0.17
C PRO A 78 -9.57 9.11 0.14
N GLU A 79 -8.56 9.65 0.82
CA GLU A 79 -8.31 11.10 0.91
C GLU A 79 -7.86 11.74 -0.42
N LEU A 80 -7.45 10.91 -1.38
CA LEU A 80 -6.94 11.31 -2.68
C LEU A 80 -7.95 11.08 -3.81
N GLU A 81 -9.15 10.58 -3.49
CA GLU A 81 -10.20 10.35 -4.48
C GLU A 81 -10.55 11.65 -5.21
N GLY A 82 -10.50 11.61 -6.55
CA GLY A 82 -10.77 12.76 -7.42
C GLY A 82 -9.63 13.79 -7.53
N LYS A 83 -8.51 13.60 -6.83
CA LYS A 83 -7.35 14.53 -6.87
C LYS A 83 -6.31 14.16 -7.94
N THR A 84 -6.37 12.94 -8.47
CA THR A 84 -5.51 12.48 -9.58
C THR A 84 -6.31 11.59 -10.55
N ALA A 85 -5.93 11.60 -11.82
CA ALA A 85 -6.43 10.69 -12.84
C ALA A 85 -5.92 9.24 -12.66
N LYS A 86 -4.86 9.02 -11.88
CA LYS A 86 -4.29 7.68 -11.58
C LYS A 86 -4.97 7.02 -10.38
N MET A 87 -6.29 7.15 -10.31
CA MET A 87 -7.13 6.53 -9.29
C MET A 87 -8.44 6.05 -9.90
N TYR A 88 -8.88 4.86 -9.50
CA TYR A 88 -10.19 4.32 -9.81
C TYR A 88 -11.20 4.75 -8.73
N ARG A 89 -12.50 4.55 -9.02
CA ARG A 89 -13.60 4.85 -8.09
C ARG A 89 -13.37 4.17 -6.73
N GLY A 90 -13.66 4.89 -5.65
CA GLY A 90 -13.50 4.40 -4.28
C GLY A 90 -12.08 4.54 -3.73
N GLY A 91 -11.26 5.41 -4.32
CA GLY A 91 -9.90 5.69 -3.82
C GLY A 91 -8.83 4.67 -4.21
N LYS A 92 -9.16 3.70 -5.07
CA LYS A 92 -8.23 2.62 -5.47
C LYS A 92 -7.14 3.13 -6.39
N ILE A 93 -5.87 2.93 -6.05
CA ILE A 93 -4.76 3.44 -6.86
C ILE A 93 -4.67 2.71 -8.22
N CYS A 94 -4.48 3.49 -9.30
CA CYS A 94 -4.20 2.92 -10.62
C CYS A 94 -2.71 2.55 -10.72
N LEU A 95 -2.40 1.29 -10.47
CA LEU A 95 -1.04 0.76 -10.67
C LEU A 95 -0.63 0.74 -12.13
N THR A 96 0.69 0.69 -12.38
CA THR A 96 1.23 0.61 -13.73
C THR A 96 0.86 -0.72 -14.40
N ILE A 97 0.83 -0.72 -15.74
CA ILE A 97 0.56 -1.93 -16.53
C ILE A 97 1.56 -3.06 -16.26
N HIS A 98 2.76 -2.74 -15.76
CA HIS A 98 3.83 -3.69 -15.46
C HIS A 98 3.61 -4.45 -14.14
N PHE A 99 2.80 -3.91 -13.22
CA PHE A 99 2.62 -4.49 -11.90
C PHE A 99 1.91 -5.86 -11.96
N LYS A 100 0.81 -5.97 -12.71
CA LYS A 100 0.04 -7.24 -12.79
C LYS A 100 0.88 -8.40 -13.37
N PRO A 101 1.61 -8.24 -14.49
CA PRO A 101 2.51 -9.28 -14.98
C PRO A 101 3.64 -9.63 -14.01
N LEU A 102 4.20 -8.63 -13.30
CA LEU A 102 5.25 -8.85 -12.31
C LEU A 102 4.74 -9.68 -11.12
N TRP A 103 3.55 -9.36 -10.61
CA TRP A 103 2.90 -10.11 -9.55
C TRP A 103 2.61 -11.56 -9.97
N ALA A 104 2.00 -11.75 -11.14
CA ALA A 104 1.63 -13.07 -11.63
C ALA A 104 2.84 -14.01 -11.78
N LYS A 105 4.00 -13.49 -12.19
CA LYS A 105 5.25 -14.27 -12.32
C LYS A 105 5.85 -14.70 -10.99
N ASN A 106 5.61 -13.94 -9.92
CA ASN A 106 6.24 -14.15 -8.61
C ASN A 106 5.26 -14.69 -7.56
N SER A 107 3.96 -14.84 -7.87
CA SER A 107 3.02 -15.51 -6.98
C SER A 107 3.38 -17.00 -6.84
N PRO A 108 3.39 -17.58 -5.62
CA PRO A 108 2.91 -17.04 -4.34
C PRO A 108 4.01 -16.43 -3.45
N HIS A 109 5.20 -16.11 -3.97
CA HIS A 109 6.31 -15.55 -3.19
C HIS A 109 6.10 -14.07 -2.80
N PHE A 110 5.24 -13.35 -3.52
CA PHE A 110 4.89 -11.98 -3.19
C PHE A 110 3.79 -11.91 -2.14
N GLY A 111 3.86 -10.85 -1.33
CA GLY A 111 2.96 -10.60 -0.21
C GLY A 111 2.63 -9.12 -0.02
N PHE A 112 2.10 -8.73 1.13
CA PHE A 112 1.67 -7.35 1.40
C PHE A 112 2.84 -6.37 1.36
N ALA A 113 3.99 -6.74 1.91
CA ALA A 113 5.20 -5.93 1.82
C ALA A 113 5.58 -5.62 0.36
N HIS A 114 5.45 -6.61 -0.53
CA HIS A 114 5.72 -6.47 -1.96
C HIS A 114 4.67 -5.61 -2.67
N ALA A 115 3.38 -5.74 -2.31
CA ALA A 115 2.32 -4.89 -2.84
C ALA A 115 2.55 -3.41 -2.47
N LEU A 116 3.00 -3.14 -1.23
CA LEU A 116 3.33 -1.80 -0.77
C LEU A 116 4.57 -1.25 -1.47
N CYS A 117 5.68 -2.00 -1.53
CA CYS A 117 6.93 -1.48 -2.07
C CYS A 117 6.99 -1.41 -3.60
N LEU A 118 6.30 -2.32 -4.32
CA LEU A 118 6.27 -2.34 -5.79
C LEU A 118 5.04 -1.63 -6.39
N GLY A 119 4.00 -1.44 -5.58
CA GLY A 119 2.75 -0.81 -6.00
C GLY A 119 2.59 0.61 -5.45
N LEU A 120 2.39 0.71 -4.13
CA LEU A 120 2.08 1.97 -3.45
C LEU A 120 3.25 2.96 -3.46
N ALA A 121 4.47 2.54 -3.11
CA ALA A 121 5.61 3.45 -3.03
C ALA A 121 5.95 4.13 -4.38
N PRO A 122 6.03 3.40 -5.53
CA PRO A 122 6.24 4.04 -6.84
C PRO A 122 5.07 4.93 -7.26
N TRP A 123 3.84 4.58 -6.86
CA TRP A 123 2.67 5.42 -7.12
C TRP A 123 2.73 6.73 -6.33
N LEU A 124 3.08 6.69 -5.04
CA LEU A 124 3.29 7.89 -4.22
C LEU A 124 4.39 8.78 -4.81
N ALA A 125 5.49 8.18 -5.24
CA ALA A 125 6.62 8.91 -5.82
C ALA A 125 6.26 9.67 -7.11
N ALA A 126 5.32 9.17 -7.90
CA ALA A 126 4.84 9.83 -9.11
C ALA A 126 3.73 10.85 -8.82
N GLU A 127 2.73 10.46 -8.03
CA GLU A 127 1.48 11.20 -7.90
C GLU A 127 1.51 12.27 -6.81
N VAL A 128 2.26 12.08 -5.72
CA VAL A 128 2.35 13.10 -4.65
C VAL A 128 2.98 14.39 -5.17
N PRO A 129 4.15 14.41 -5.83
CA PRO A 129 4.71 15.63 -6.39
C PRO A 129 3.74 16.34 -7.35
N TYR A 130 3.11 15.58 -8.25
CA TYR A 130 2.12 16.12 -9.19
C TYR A 130 0.95 16.81 -8.47
N MET A 131 0.39 16.17 -7.44
CA MET A 131 -0.73 16.73 -6.68
C MET A 131 -0.30 17.94 -5.82
N VAL A 132 0.93 17.96 -5.31
CA VAL A 132 1.48 19.12 -4.58
C VAL A 132 1.63 20.32 -5.52
N GLU A 133 2.23 20.11 -6.70
CA GLU A 133 2.43 21.16 -7.70
C GLU A 133 1.10 21.69 -8.26
N ALA A 134 0.10 20.81 -8.41
CA ALA A 134 -1.26 21.20 -8.79
C ALA A 134 -2.04 21.91 -7.66
N GLY A 135 -1.52 21.93 -6.43
CA GLY A 135 -2.15 22.57 -5.27
C GLY A 135 -3.40 21.85 -4.74
N VAL A 136 -3.60 20.58 -5.08
CA VAL A 136 -4.80 19.81 -4.69
C VAL A 136 -4.64 19.05 -3.36
N ILE A 137 -3.41 18.92 -2.86
CA ILE A 137 -3.11 18.37 -1.54
C ILE A 137 -2.28 19.37 -0.72
N GLN A 138 -2.49 19.35 0.59
CA GLN A 138 -1.75 20.14 1.56
C GLN A 138 -1.16 19.22 2.62
N PRO A 139 -0.03 19.59 3.25
CA PRO A 139 0.50 18.82 4.36
C PRO A 139 -0.48 18.82 5.53
N ARG A 140 -0.53 17.70 6.28
CA ARG A 140 -1.19 17.66 7.59
C ARG A 140 -0.32 18.45 8.56
N VAL A 141 -0.85 19.57 9.06
CA VAL A 141 -0.28 20.39 10.15
C VAL A 141 -0.48 19.71 11.49
#